data_AF-A0A960B2W5-F1
#
_entry.id   AF-A0A960B2W5-F1
#
_cell.length_a   1.000
_cell.length_b   1.000
_cell.length_c   1.000
_cell.angle_alpha   90.00
_cell.angle_beta   90.00
_cell.angle_gamma   90.00
#
_symmetry.space_group_name_H-M   'P 1'
#
loop_
_entity.id
_entity.type
_entity.pdbx_description
1 polymer ?
#
loop_
_entity_poly.entity_id
_entity_poly.type
_entity_poly.pdbx_seq_one_letter_code
_entity_poly.pdbx_strand_id
1 'polypeptide(L)'
;GTAHPATITDDVTIDAKAFDRTISKPMARFFAKALARDADKRHHTAAEMLREWEAAFPASATTIPDNADDLAAAATLDTRLDKAGLSARALSAIEPLGVTTVADLVAVDAVRLNMLSGAADVTRKEVKARAKQWRTKFADALRGLTPAATAASLPSPIDAAEALLAHTGKGRSESRRAMARLLLGIGTDLDAFATQAQLAAHLPTPVTPARATQLLTGLQEGWAGNPRTLTLLTKLDYLVRERLTELGGVATVDELTATLLAAMTARGLPHSTAEQDEHRLVQGMLRAVLDRQRALARADDESQPLHTRRRDGHMSLIADDPTLLEVAESMAREADRLVAAETGTHHDLLVPADIVTARLAATRRDRLTARLPMLRPPHGARLAAGVSTRAAASGAGELHHRDLPAARAVALTLRGVAAHQQLSPRSVQDRVRARFPALAPLPDRPDLDEVVAAADVALVYDATLRAYRSLTSSADTTGLGTRQPTRLVLDTAPVSTAGVAGQRLRDSRARRSFL
;
A
#
# COMPACT_ATOMS: atom_id res chain seq x y z
N GLY A 1 -49.77 30.17 12.42
CA GLY A 1 -50.61 30.25 13.64
C GLY A 1 -50.92 31.71 13.91
N THR A 2 -52.18 32.10 13.75
CA THR A 2 -52.66 33.49 13.89
C THR A 2 -53.83 33.62 14.87
N ALA A 3 -54.23 32.52 15.52
CA ALA A 3 -55.28 32.52 16.53
C ALA A 3 -54.69 32.77 17.93
N HIS A 4 -55.44 33.49 18.78
CA HIS A 4 -55.07 33.73 20.17
C HIS A 4 -54.95 32.38 20.92
N PRO A 5 -53.87 32.08 21.65
CA PRO A 5 -53.64 30.76 22.25
C PRO A 5 -54.79 30.26 23.13
N ALA A 6 -55.52 31.18 23.77
CA ALA A 6 -56.70 30.88 24.58
C ALA A 6 -57.90 30.30 23.78
N THR A 7 -57.95 30.52 22.46
CA THR A 7 -59.06 30.09 21.58
C THR A 7 -58.88 28.70 20.97
N ILE A 8 -57.69 28.09 21.12
CA ILE A 8 -57.42 26.72 20.67
C ILE A 8 -57.74 25.78 21.84
N THR A 9 -58.71 24.89 21.65
CA THR A 9 -59.13 23.90 22.65
C THR A 9 -58.35 22.60 22.58
N ASP A 10 -57.64 22.37 21.48
CA ASP A 10 -56.88 21.15 21.25
C ASP A 10 -55.66 21.06 22.19
N ASP A 11 -55.38 19.85 22.65
CA ASP A 11 -54.18 19.55 23.44
C ASP A 11 -52.98 19.26 22.50
N VAL A 12 -51.78 19.18 23.07
CA VAL A 12 -50.56 18.92 22.30
C VAL A 12 -50.63 17.56 21.59
N THR A 13 -50.34 17.55 20.28
CA THR A 13 -50.19 16.29 19.52
C THR A 13 -48.71 15.92 19.46
N ILE A 14 -48.36 14.77 20.03
CA ILE A 14 -46.98 14.26 20.05
C ILE A 14 -46.88 13.05 19.12
N ASP A 15 -46.11 13.18 18.04
CA ASP A 15 -45.82 12.04 17.17
C ASP A 15 -44.72 11.17 17.79
N ALA A 16 -45.11 9.98 18.28
CA ALA A 16 -44.16 9.03 18.88
C ALA A 16 -43.08 8.56 17.89
N LYS A 17 -43.29 8.69 16.57
CA LYS A 17 -42.31 8.34 15.53
C LYS A 17 -41.17 9.37 15.41
N ALA A 18 -41.31 10.54 16.04
CA ALA A 18 -40.25 11.55 16.09
C ALA A 18 -39.12 11.20 17.09
N PHE A 19 -39.30 10.15 17.90
CA PHE A 19 -38.32 9.71 18.90
C PHE A 19 -37.70 8.36 18.52
N ASP A 20 -36.52 8.06 19.08
CA ASP A 20 -35.92 6.73 18.99
C ASP A 20 -36.89 5.66 19.52
N ARG A 21 -37.00 4.54 18.80
CA ARG A 21 -37.98 3.48 19.09
C ARG A 21 -37.90 2.97 20.52
N THR A 22 -36.70 2.92 21.10
CA THR A 22 -36.44 2.39 22.45
C THR A 22 -37.03 3.27 23.56
N ILE A 23 -37.12 4.58 23.34
CA ILE A 23 -37.64 5.56 24.32
C ILE A 23 -38.94 6.24 23.87
N SER A 24 -39.45 5.92 22.67
CA SER A 24 -40.60 6.60 22.04
C SER A 24 -41.84 6.68 22.93
N LYS A 25 -42.24 5.57 23.55
CA LYS A 25 -43.41 5.51 24.46
C LYS A 25 -43.20 6.35 25.73
N PRO A 26 -42.11 6.17 26.50
CA PRO A 26 -41.81 7.05 27.64
C PRO A 26 -41.74 8.54 27.26
N MET A 27 -41.11 8.86 26.14
CA MET A 27 -40.88 10.25 25.72
C MET A 27 -42.17 10.93 25.26
N ALA A 28 -43.01 10.22 24.49
CA ALA A 28 -44.32 10.72 24.11
C ALA A 28 -45.20 11.00 25.33
N ARG A 29 -45.15 10.12 26.34
CA ARG A 29 -45.88 10.31 27.61
C ARG A 29 -45.34 11.49 28.41
N PHE A 30 -44.02 11.66 28.50
CA PHE A 30 -43.38 12.79 29.17
C PHE A 30 -43.83 14.12 28.54
N PHE A 31 -43.71 14.27 27.22
CA PHE A 31 -44.07 15.51 26.53
C PHE A 31 -45.57 15.78 26.55
N ALA A 32 -46.43 14.76 26.51
CA ALA A 32 -47.87 14.93 26.68
C ALA A 32 -48.21 15.54 28.05
N LYS A 33 -47.51 15.15 29.13
CA LYS A 33 -47.71 15.72 30.48
C LYS A 33 -47.06 17.10 30.61
N ALA A 34 -45.81 17.26 30.16
CA ALA A 34 -45.05 18.51 30.29
C ALA A 34 -45.65 19.67 29.49
N LEU A 35 -46.24 19.39 28.32
CA LEU A 35 -46.84 20.37 27.42
C LEU A 35 -48.37 20.38 27.47
N ALA A 36 -48.97 19.71 28.47
CA ALA A 36 -50.43 19.70 28.63
C ALA A 36 -50.99 21.12 28.68
N ARG A 37 -52.09 21.38 27.97
CA ARG A 37 -52.73 22.72 27.98
C ARG A 37 -53.15 23.15 29.39
N ASP A 38 -53.72 22.21 30.14
CA ASP A 38 -54.14 22.37 31.53
C ASP A 38 -52.93 22.33 32.46
N ALA A 39 -52.70 23.41 33.20
CA ALA A 39 -51.57 23.54 34.10
C ALA A 39 -51.64 22.53 35.26
N ASP A 40 -52.84 22.14 35.69
CA ASP A 40 -53.03 21.18 36.78
C ASP A 40 -52.69 19.74 36.36
N LYS A 41 -52.60 19.49 35.04
CA LYS A 41 -52.17 18.21 34.47
C LYS A 41 -50.66 18.13 34.23
N ARG A 42 -49.92 19.23 34.38
CA ARG A 42 -48.46 19.26 34.25
C ARG A 42 -47.78 18.74 35.52
N HIS A 43 -46.46 18.58 35.47
CA HIS A 43 -45.65 18.30 36.66
C HIS A 43 -45.79 19.42 37.68
N HIS A 44 -46.07 19.07 38.94
CA HIS A 44 -46.28 20.07 39.99
C HIS A 44 -44.99 20.76 40.42
N THR A 45 -43.84 20.11 40.22
CA THR A 45 -42.52 20.65 40.57
C THR A 45 -41.46 20.33 39.52
N ALA A 46 -40.43 21.16 39.44
CA ALA A 46 -39.26 20.90 38.59
C ALA A 46 -38.54 19.60 38.97
N ALA A 47 -38.54 19.22 40.25
CA ALA A 47 -37.97 17.96 40.72
C ALA A 47 -38.78 16.73 40.24
N GLU A 48 -40.11 16.82 40.20
CA GLU A 48 -40.97 15.78 39.61
C GLU A 48 -40.74 15.67 38.10
N MET A 49 -40.65 16.81 37.42
CA MET A 49 -40.34 16.86 35.98
C MET A 49 -38.97 16.24 35.68
N LEU A 50 -37.93 16.57 36.46
CA LEU A 50 -36.60 15.97 36.32
C LEU A 50 -36.63 14.47 36.56
N ARG A 51 -37.34 14.00 37.60
CA ARG A 51 -37.44 12.57 37.91
C ARG A 51 -38.15 11.79 36.79
N GLU A 52 -39.24 12.32 36.24
CA GLU A 52 -39.93 11.68 35.11
C GLU A 52 -39.12 11.76 33.81
N TRP A 53 -38.37 12.85 33.61
CA TRP A 53 -37.42 12.97 32.50
C TRP A 53 -36.34 11.89 32.58
N GLU A 54 -35.70 11.73 33.74
CA GLU A 54 -34.70 10.68 33.99
C GLU A 54 -35.30 9.28 33.82
N ALA A 55 -36.53 9.05 34.30
CA ALA A 55 -37.24 7.78 34.14
C ALA A 55 -37.61 7.46 32.68
N ALA A 56 -37.69 8.46 31.81
CA ALA A 56 -37.90 8.25 30.38
C ALA A 56 -36.66 7.67 29.67
N PHE A 57 -35.50 7.68 30.33
CA PHE A 57 -34.24 7.06 29.89
C PHE A 57 -33.84 5.91 30.84
N PRO A 58 -34.55 4.77 30.85
CA PRO A 58 -34.19 3.66 31.74
C PRO A 58 -32.76 3.18 31.47
N ALA A 59 -32.05 2.80 32.53
CA ALA A 59 -30.65 2.33 32.44
C ALA A 59 -30.47 1.20 31.42
N SER A 60 -31.47 0.32 31.29
CA SER A 60 -31.53 -0.78 30.30
C SER A 60 -31.54 -0.33 28.84
N ALA A 61 -31.89 0.92 28.53
CA ALA A 61 -31.73 1.50 27.19
C ALA A 61 -30.28 1.96 26.91
N THR A 62 -29.43 2.01 27.94
CA THR A 62 -28.05 2.52 27.83
C THR A 62 -26.98 1.49 28.18
N THR A 63 -27.35 0.36 28.77
CA THR A 63 -26.49 -0.75 29.14
C THR A 63 -26.61 -1.90 28.13
N ILE A 64 -25.55 -2.69 28.02
CA ILE A 64 -25.56 -3.94 27.26
C ILE A 64 -26.64 -4.86 27.87
N PRO A 65 -27.53 -5.50 27.07
CA PRO A 65 -28.51 -6.44 27.60
C PRO A 65 -27.88 -7.55 28.44
N ASP A 66 -28.52 -8.01 29.51
CA ASP A 66 -27.97 -9.05 30.39
C ASP A 66 -27.72 -10.38 29.63
N ASN A 67 -28.48 -10.64 28.57
CA ASN A 67 -28.33 -11.79 27.67
C ASN A 67 -27.61 -11.44 26.34
N ALA A 68 -26.90 -10.31 26.29
CA ALA A 68 -26.27 -9.84 25.06
C ALA A 68 -25.25 -10.83 24.47
N ASP A 69 -24.49 -11.52 25.33
CA ASP A 69 -23.50 -12.51 24.88
C ASP A 69 -24.18 -13.74 24.27
N ASP A 70 -25.28 -14.21 24.86
CA ASP A 70 -26.07 -15.31 24.31
C ASP A 70 -26.71 -14.93 22.96
N LEU A 71 -27.27 -13.71 22.87
CA LEU A 71 -27.83 -13.18 21.62
C LEU A 71 -26.76 -13.04 20.54
N ALA A 72 -25.58 -12.52 20.89
CA ALA A 72 -24.47 -12.39 19.95
C ALA A 72 -23.91 -13.76 19.53
N ALA A 73 -23.87 -14.73 20.45
CA ALA A 73 -23.44 -16.10 20.18
C ALA A 73 -24.44 -16.86 19.31
N ALA A 74 -25.75 -16.60 19.45
CA ALA A 74 -26.81 -17.22 18.65
C ALA A 74 -27.00 -16.56 17.26
N ALA A 75 -26.58 -15.30 17.10
CA ALA A 75 -26.78 -14.54 15.88
C ALA A 75 -26.23 -15.25 14.63
N THR A 76 -26.94 -15.12 13.51
CA THR A 76 -26.54 -15.50 12.14
C THR A 76 -26.26 -14.26 11.29
N LEU A 77 -25.75 -14.41 10.07
CA LEU A 77 -25.48 -13.29 9.17
C LEU A 77 -26.74 -12.43 8.89
N ASP A 78 -27.91 -13.05 8.74
CA ASP A 78 -29.18 -12.34 8.49
C ASP A 78 -29.82 -11.74 9.76
N THR A 79 -29.24 -12.00 10.94
CA THR A 79 -29.78 -11.48 12.20
C THR A 79 -29.71 -9.96 12.20
N ARG A 80 -30.84 -9.31 12.52
CA ARG A 80 -30.89 -7.85 12.65
C ARG A 80 -30.08 -7.41 13.87
N LEU A 81 -29.38 -6.29 13.73
CA LEU A 81 -28.49 -5.77 14.78
C LEU A 81 -29.22 -5.46 16.09
N ASP A 82 -30.48 -5.05 16.02
CA ASP A 82 -31.34 -4.81 17.20
C ASP A 82 -31.72 -6.09 17.97
N LYS A 83 -31.43 -7.27 17.42
CA LYS A 83 -31.63 -8.59 18.05
C LYS A 83 -30.33 -9.34 18.28
N ALA A 84 -29.19 -8.72 18.00
CA ALA A 84 -27.88 -9.37 18.01
C ALA A 84 -27.07 -9.10 19.29
N GLY A 85 -27.69 -8.55 20.34
CA GLY A 85 -26.99 -8.28 21.60
C GLY A 85 -26.07 -7.06 21.58
N LEU A 86 -26.44 -6.02 20.80
CA LEU A 86 -25.86 -4.68 20.86
C LEU A 86 -26.71 -3.77 21.76
N SER A 87 -26.06 -2.88 22.52
CA SER A 87 -26.72 -1.83 23.30
C SER A 87 -27.40 -0.81 22.38
N ALA A 88 -28.42 -0.09 22.89
CA ALA A 88 -29.07 0.95 22.07
C ALA A 88 -28.10 2.06 21.67
N ARG A 89 -27.14 2.40 22.55
CA ARG A 89 -26.04 3.34 22.22
C ARG A 89 -25.19 2.84 21.06
N ALA A 90 -24.87 1.55 21.02
CA ALA A 90 -24.14 0.95 19.92
C ALA A 90 -24.94 0.97 18.62
N LEU A 91 -26.25 0.71 18.69
CA LEU A 91 -27.16 0.78 17.54
C LEU A 91 -27.29 2.21 16.98
N SER A 92 -27.47 3.22 17.83
CA SER A 92 -27.50 4.62 17.41
C SER A 92 -26.14 5.07 16.85
N ALA A 93 -25.03 4.58 17.39
CA ALA A 93 -23.69 4.92 16.91
C ALA A 93 -23.41 4.42 15.48
N ILE A 94 -23.95 3.25 15.10
CA ILE A 94 -23.76 2.66 13.76
C ILE A 94 -24.84 3.04 12.75
N GLU A 95 -25.92 3.69 13.18
CA GLU A 95 -27.00 4.18 12.30
C GLU A 95 -26.49 5.01 11.10
N PRO A 96 -25.50 5.93 11.24
CA PRO A 96 -24.97 6.70 10.11
C PRO A 96 -24.22 5.87 9.07
N LEU A 97 -23.91 4.60 9.36
CA LEU A 97 -23.33 3.66 8.42
C LEU A 97 -24.38 2.97 7.55
N GLY A 98 -25.66 3.06 7.90
CA GLY A 98 -26.77 2.45 7.17
C GLY A 98 -26.82 0.92 7.26
N VAL A 99 -26.21 0.33 8.30
CA VAL A 99 -26.14 -1.12 8.50
C VAL A 99 -27.32 -1.61 9.34
N THR A 100 -27.88 -2.77 8.99
CA THR A 100 -29.09 -3.29 9.64
C THR A 100 -28.98 -4.74 10.11
N THR A 101 -28.07 -5.51 9.51
CA THR A 101 -27.83 -6.93 9.81
C THR A 101 -26.40 -7.18 10.31
N VAL A 102 -26.17 -8.36 10.88
CA VAL A 102 -24.83 -8.83 11.24
C VAL A 102 -23.93 -8.91 10.00
N ALA A 103 -24.46 -9.37 8.86
CA ALA A 103 -23.76 -9.37 7.57
C ALA A 103 -23.27 -7.97 7.17
N ASP A 104 -24.13 -6.96 7.30
CA ASP A 104 -23.78 -5.58 6.99
C ASP A 104 -22.65 -5.09 7.91
N LEU A 105 -22.75 -5.35 9.22
CA LEU A 105 -21.75 -4.87 10.18
C LEU A 105 -20.39 -5.54 10.00
N VAL A 106 -20.34 -6.86 9.75
CA VAL A 106 -19.06 -7.55 9.53
C VAL A 106 -18.37 -7.09 8.25
N ALA A 107 -19.12 -6.61 7.25
CA ALA A 107 -18.60 -6.02 6.03
C ALA A 107 -18.03 -4.59 6.23
N VAL A 108 -18.36 -3.88 7.32
CA VAL A 108 -17.85 -2.53 7.57
C VAL A 108 -16.37 -2.57 7.94
N ASP A 109 -15.53 -1.85 7.20
CA ASP A 109 -14.10 -1.75 7.50
C ASP A 109 -13.79 -1.30 8.95
N ALA A 110 -12.79 -1.92 9.58
CA ALA A 110 -12.43 -1.65 10.98
C ALA A 110 -12.00 -0.18 11.21
N VAL A 111 -11.37 0.47 10.21
CA VAL A 111 -11.03 1.90 10.30
C VAL A 111 -12.29 2.74 10.48
N ARG A 112 -13.36 2.42 9.75
CA ARG A 112 -14.64 3.15 9.85
C ARG A 112 -15.32 2.93 11.20
N LEU A 113 -15.24 1.72 11.75
CA LEU A 113 -15.80 1.41 13.07
C LEU A 113 -15.06 2.16 14.20
N ASN A 114 -13.75 2.38 14.06
CA ASN A 114 -12.98 3.15 15.03
C ASN A 114 -13.30 4.65 15.01
N MET A 115 -13.73 5.16 13.85
CA MET A 115 -14.01 6.57 13.60
C MET A 115 -15.50 6.94 13.74
N LEU A 116 -16.31 6.12 14.43
CA LEU A 116 -17.71 6.45 14.72
C LEU A 116 -17.82 7.77 15.49
N SER A 117 -18.21 8.83 14.79
CA SER A 117 -18.31 10.18 15.34
C SER A 117 -19.46 10.29 16.33
N GLY A 118 -19.24 10.92 17.49
CA GLY A 118 -20.27 11.14 18.51
C GLY A 118 -20.54 9.96 19.44
N ALA A 119 -19.83 8.83 19.28
CA ALA A 119 -19.93 7.69 20.18
C ALA A 119 -18.86 7.74 21.29
N ALA A 120 -19.24 7.37 22.51
CA ALA A 120 -18.31 7.21 23.62
C ALA A 120 -17.33 6.04 23.35
N ASP A 121 -16.16 6.07 24.00
CA ASP A 121 -15.12 5.05 23.79
C ASP A 121 -15.61 3.63 24.09
N VAL A 122 -16.39 3.48 25.15
CA VAL A 122 -17.03 2.20 25.54
C VAL A 122 -17.94 1.67 24.44
N THR A 123 -18.75 2.54 23.83
CA THR A 123 -19.66 2.17 22.72
C THR A 123 -18.89 1.76 21.47
N ARG A 124 -17.81 2.46 21.13
CA ARG A 124 -16.95 2.07 19.99
C ARG A 124 -16.30 0.71 20.22
N LYS A 125 -15.81 0.46 21.43
CA LYS A 125 -15.23 -0.83 21.84
C LYS A 125 -16.23 -1.96 21.75
N GLU A 126 -17.47 -1.75 22.21
CA GLU A 126 -18.56 -2.72 22.11
C GLU A 126 -18.82 -3.12 20.65
N VAL A 127 -19.07 -2.14 19.77
CA VAL A 127 -19.33 -2.39 18.34
C VAL A 127 -18.17 -3.14 17.69
N LYS A 128 -16.93 -2.70 17.95
CA LYS A 128 -15.72 -3.34 17.40
C LYS A 128 -15.59 -4.78 17.89
N ALA A 129 -15.80 -5.04 19.19
CA ALA A 129 -15.72 -6.37 19.76
C ALA A 129 -16.75 -7.32 19.13
N ARG A 130 -18.01 -6.87 18.98
CA ARG A 130 -19.07 -7.67 18.31
C ARG A 130 -18.78 -7.91 16.83
N ALA A 131 -18.36 -6.89 16.09
CA ALA A 131 -17.96 -7.04 14.70
C ALA A 131 -16.79 -8.04 14.54
N LYS A 132 -15.81 -8.00 15.44
CA LYS A 132 -14.70 -8.96 15.48
C LYS A 132 -15.18 -10.37 15.78
N GLN A 133 -15.98 -10.55 16.84
CA GLN A 133 -16.57 -11.84 17.22
C GLN A 133 -17.29 -12.49 16.04
N TRP A 134 -18.12 -11.73 15.32
CA TRP A 134 -18.85 -12.26 14.16
C TRP A 134 -17.98 -12.51 12.94
N ARG A 135 -16.96 -11.68 12.66
CA ARG A 135 -15.98 -11.98 11.60
C ARG A 135 -15.26 -13.29 11.84
N THR A 136 -14.86 -13.55 13.09
CA THR A 136 -14.23 -14.82 13.46
C THR A 136 -15.22 -15.98 13.32
N LYS A 137 -16.44 -15.82 13.82
CA LYS A 137 -17.49 -16.85 13.76
C LYS A 137 -17.87 -17.22 12.32
N PHE A 138 -17.95 -16.24 11.42
CA PHE A 138 -18.38 -16.43 10.03
C PHE A 138 -17.24 -16.41 9.02
N ALA A 139 -16.00 -16.64 9.45
CA ALA A 139 -14.82 -16.54 8.59
C ALA A 139 -14.93 -17.38 7.32
N ASP A 140 -15.43 -18.62 7.41
CA ASP A 140 -15.55 -19.51 6.25
C ASP A 140 -16.67 -19.09 5.28
N ALA A 141 -17.81 -18.64 5.81
CA ALA A 141 -18.90 -18.09 5.00
C ALA A 141 -18.48 -16.80 4.29
N LEU A 142 -17.73 -15.93 4.99
CA LEU A 142 -17.18 -14.69 4.43
C LEU A 142 -16.12 -14.97 3.36
N ARG A 143 -15.28 -16.00 3.53
CA ARG A 143 -14.31 -16.44 2.50
C ARG A 143 -14.98 -16.91 1.21
N GLY A 144 -16.16 -17.53 1.30
CA GLY A 144 -16.94 -17.96 0.13
C GLY A 144 -17.65 -16.82 -0.60
N LEU A 145 -17.90 -15.70 0.08
CA LEU A 145 -18.55 -14.50 -0.46
C LEU A 145 -17.57 -13.47 -1.02
N THR A 146 -16.36 -13.41 -0.47
CA THR A 146 -15.25 -12.78 -1.18
C THR A 146 -14.99 -13.60 -2.42
N PRO A 147 -15.00 -13.01 -3.64
CA PRO A 147 -14.45 -13.70 -4.78
C PRO A 147 -13.10 -14.22 -4.33
N ALA A 148 -12.84 -15.53 -4.51
CA ALA A 148 -11.49 -16.03 -4.46
C ALA A 148 -10.66 -15.00 -5.23
N ALA A 149 -9.54 -14.55 -4.69
CA ALA A 149 -8.63 -13.67 -5.40
C ALA A 149 -7.99 -14.48 -6.56
N THR A 150 -8.82 -15.03 -7.44
CA THR A 150 -8.47 -15.40 -8.80
C THR A 150 -8.02 -14.10 -9.44
N ALA A 151 -6.81 -14.16 -9.97
CA ALA A 151 -6.15 -13.40 -11.04
C ALA A 151 -6.92 -12.28 -11.80
N ALA A 152 -7.83 -11.54 -11.18
CA ALA A 152 -8.33 -10.28 -11.68
C ALA A 152 -7.19 -9.29 -11.48
N SER A 153 -6.44 -9.12 -12.57
CA SER A 153 -5.35 -8.17 -12.71
C SER A 153 -5.69 -6.87 -12.01
N LEU A 154 -4.73 -6.32 -11.25
CA LEU A 154 -4.90 -4.98 -10.69
C LEU A 154 -5.20 -3.98 -11.82
N PRO A 155 -6.00 -2.93 -11.55
CA PRO A 155 -6.14 -1.82 -12.48
C PRO A 155 -4.78 -1.19 -12.78
N SER A 156 -4.66 -0.51 -13.92
CA SER A 156 -3.46 0.26 -14.23
C SER A 156 -3.21 1.33 -13.15
N PRO A 157 -1.97 1.83 -12.97
CA PRO A 157 -1.71 2.87 -11.98
C PRO A 157 -2.57 4.12 -12.18
N ILE A 158 -2.85 4.48 -13.42
CA ILE A 158 -3.71 5.61 -13.76
C ILE A 158 -5.16 5.36 -13.29
N ASP A 159 -5.76 4.22 -13.67
CA ASP A 159 -7.13 3.88 -13.29
C ASP A 159 -7.29 3.75 -11.76
N ALA A 160 -6.29 3.19 -11.10
CA ALA A 160 -6.24 3.08 -9.64
C ALA A 160 -6.20 4.46 -8.96
N ALA A 161 -5.40 5.39 -9.48
CA ALA A 161 -5.30 6.74 -8.97
C ALA A 161 -6.61 7.51 -9.17
N GLU A 162 -7.25 7.38 -10.33
CA GLU A 162 -8.56 7.97 -10.62
C GLU A 162 -9.63 7.45 -9.65
N ALA A 163 -9.65 6.14 -9.38
CA ALA A 163 -10.59 5.54 -8.43
C ALA A 163 -10.41 6.12 -7.02
N LEU A 164 -9.17 6.31 -6.55
CA LEU A 164 -8.86 6.91 -5.26
C LEU A 164 -9.24 8.41 -5.21
N LEU A 165 -8.98 9.17 -6.29
CA LEU A 165 -9.34 10.59 -6.40
C LEU A 165 -10.86 10.82 -6.44
N ALA A 166 -11.62 9.89 -7.00
CA ALA A 166 -13.08 9.96 -7.05
C ALA A 166 -13.73 9.80 -5.67
N HIS A 167 -13.04 9.18 -4.69
CA HIS A 167 -13.62 8.78 -3.40
C HIS A 167 -12.89 9.35 -2.18
N THR A 168 -12.69 10.67 -2.16
CA THR A 168 -11.97 11.39 -1.08
C THR A 168 -12.82 11.65 0.19
N GLY A 169 -13.96 10.96 0.33
CA GLY A 169 -14.88 11.01 1.48
C GLY A 169 -16.15 11.82 1.24
N LYS A 170 -16.99 11.98 2.30
CA LYS A 170 -18.33 12.58 2.19
C LYS A 170 -18.29 14.05 1.76
N GLY A 171 -19.04 14.43 0.73
CA GLY A 171 -19.15 15.82 0.25
C GLY A 171 -17.98 16.29 -0.62
N ARG A 172 -18.14 17.44 -1.29
CA ARG A 172 -17.11 18.03 -2.16
C ARG A 172 -16.16 18.88 -1.31
N SER A 173 -14.96 18.35 -1.02
CA SER A 173 -13.90 19.09 -0.32
C SER A 173 -12.68 19.24 -1.22
N GLU A 174 -12.40 20.47 -1.64
CA GLU A 174 -11.25 20.78 -2.48
C GLU A 174 -9.93 20.46 -1.77
N SER A 175 -9.79 20.82 -0.49
CA SER A 175 -8.58 20.52 0.28
C SER A 175 -8.29 19.02 0.40
N ARG A 176 -9.31 18.16 0.55
CA ARG A 176 -9.11 16.69 0.55
C ARG A 176 -8.71 16.19 -0.83
N ARG A 177 -9.33 16.69 -1.90
CA ARG A 177 -8.94 16.33 -3.26
C ARG A 177 -7.50 16.77 -3.57
N ALA A 178 -7.10 17.97 -3.16
CA ALA A 178 -5.73 18.46 -3.28
C ALA A 178 -4.74 17.59 -2.48
N MET A 179 -5.09 17.23 -1.23
CA MET A 179 -4.28 16.32 -0.41
C MET A 179 -4.12 14.95 -1.07
N ALA A 180 -5.19 14.39 -1.66
CA ALA A 180 -5.12 13.11 -2.38
C ALA A 180 -4.23 13.20 -3.62
N ARG A 181 -4.27 14.30 -4.37
CA ARG A 181 -3.36 14.53 -5.52
C ARG A 181 -1.90 14.60 -5.09
N LEU A 182 -1.60 15.34 -4.01
CA LEU A 182 -0.24 15.41 -3.46
C LEU A 182 0.25 14.05 -3.00
N LEU A 183 -0.58 13.30 -2.26
CA LEU A 183 -0.24 11.96 -1.76
C LEU A 183 0.03 10.99 -2.92
N LEU A 184 -0.75 11.06 -3.99
CA LEU A 184 -0.55 10.25 -5.20
C LEU A 184 0.57 10.77 -6.12
N GLY A 185 1.24 11.87 -5.76
CA GLY A 185 2.33 12.44 -6.55
C GLY A 185 1.89 13.14 -7.85
N ILE A 186 0.62 13.53 -7.96
CA ILE A 186 0.04 14.08 -9.20
C ILE A 186 0.26 15.60 -9.27
N GLY A 187 1.06 16.05 -10.24
CA GLY A 187 1.28 17.47 -10.52
C GLY A 187 2.07 18.19 -9.41
N THR A 188 2.97 17.49 -8.76
CA THR A 188 3.88 18.00 -7.72
C THR A 188 5.26 17.37 -7.94
N ASP A 189 6.32 17.87 -7.32
CA ASP A 189 7.63 17.19 -7.20
C ASP A 189 7.93 16.77 -5.76
N LEU A 190 6.91 16.84 -4.90
CA LEU A 190 7.01 16.42 -3.52
C LEU A 190 7.26 14.90 -3.43
N ASP A 191 8.17 14.52 -2.52
CA ASP A 191 8.43 13.12 -2.16
C ASP A 191 7.12 12.41 -1.78
N ALA A 192 6.87 11.23 -2.36
CA ALA A 192 5.63 10.47 -2.14
C ALA A 192 5.43 10.07 -0.66
N PHE A 193 6.51 10.04 0.13
CA PHE A 193 6.49 9.75 1.55
C PHE A 193 6.75 11.00 2.41
N ALA A 194 6.50 12.20 1.88
CA ALA A 194 6.60 13.46 2.60
C ALA A 194 5.88 13.42 3.97
N THR A 195 6.43 14.16 4.93
CA THR A 195 5.86 14.30 6.27
C THR A 195 4.53 15.04 6.24
N GLN A 196 3.72 14.93 7.29
CA GLN A 196 2.47 15.71 7.35
C GLN A 196 2.72 17.22 7.29
N ALA A 197 3.84 17.71 7.85
CA ALA A 197 4.20 19.12 7.79
C ALA A 197 4.50 19.58 6.37
N GLN A 198 5.24 18.78 5.60
CA GLN A 198 5.51 19.05 4.18
C GLN A 198 4.21 19.01 3.37
N LEU A 199 3.39 17.96 3.52
CA LEU A 199 2.09 17.89 2.84
C LEU A 199 1.20 19.11 3.16
N ALA A 200 1.21 19.57 4.41
CA ALA A 200 0.44 20.75 4.84
C ALA A 200 0.91 22.04 4.16
N ALA A 201 2.23 22.22 4.01
CA ALA A 201 2.84 23.39 3.38
C ALA A 201 2.70 23.41 1.85
N HIS A 202 2.63 22.23 1.22
CA HIS A 202 2.54 22.08 -0.25
C HIS A 202 1.11 22.04 -0.79
N LEU A 203 0.09 22.14 0.07
CA LEU A 203 -1.29 22.32 -0.39
C LEU A 203 -1.46 23.69 -1.09
N PRO A 204 -2.33 23.79 -2.11
CA PRO A 204 -2.61 25.06 -2.79
C PRO A 204 -3.00 26.19 -1.83
N THR A 205 -3.75 25.82 -0.78
CA THR A 205 -3.93 26.65 0.42
C THR A 205 -3.24 25.95 1.58
N PRO A 206 -2.05 26.41 1.99
CA PRO A 206 -1.31 25.79 3.09
C PRO A 206 -2.14 25.74 4.38
N VAL A 207 -1.98 24.65 5.13
CA VAL A 207 -2.70 24.43 6.39
C VAL A 207 -1.74 24.04 7.51
N THR A 208 -2.23 23.92 8.73
CA THR A 208 -1.43 23.42 9.85
C THR A 208 -1.18 21.90 9.74
N PRO A 209 -0.10 21.35 10.32
CA PRO A 209 0.14 19.90 10.33
C PRO A 209 -1.00 19.08 10.97
N ALA A 210 -1.67 19.65 11.99
CA ALA A 210 -2.85 19.05 12.60
C ALA A 210 -4.01 18.95 11.60
N ARG A 211 -4.24 20.00 10.80
CA ARG A 211 -5.27 19.99 9.75
C ARG A 211 -4.93 19.01 8.63
N ALA A 212 -3.66 18.91 8.22
CA ALA A 212 -3.23 17.89 7.25
C ALA A 212 -3.50 16.47 7.76
N THR A 213 -3.26 16.21 9.05
CA THR A 213 -3.59 14.92 9.68
C THR A 213 -5.09 14.62 9.60
N GLN A 214 -5.96 15.60 9.86
CA GLN A 214 -7.42 15.45 9.71
C GLN A 214 -7.83 15.16 8.25
N LEU A 215 -7.21 15.83 7.28
CA LEU A 215 -7.46 15.57 5.86
C LEU A 215 -7.08 14.14 5.47
N LEU A 216 -5.90 13.66 5.90
CA LEU A 216 -5.45 12.28 5.66
C LEU A 216 -6.39 11.25 6.30
N THR A 217 -6.85 11.49 7.52
CA THR A 217 -7.87 10.63 8.17
C THR A 217 -9.16 10.59 7.34
N GLY A 218 -9.65 11.75 6.90
CA GLY A 218 -10.85 11.82 6.06
C GLY A 218 -10.72 11.15 4.70
N LEU A 219 -9.51 11.08 4.13
CA LEU A 219 -9.22 10.30 2.92
C LEU A 219 -9.32 8.80 3.19
N GLN A 220 -8.70 8.32 4.27
CA GLN A 220 -8.75 6.91 4.66
C GLN A 220 -10.18 6.45 4.94
N GLU A 221 -10.99 7.26 5.63
CA GLU A 221 -12.41 7.01 5.83
C GLU A 221 -13.19 6.97 4.51
N GLY A 222 -12.90 7.90 3.59
CA GLY A 222 -13.52 7.95 2.28
C GLY A 222 -13.25 6.71 1.45
N TRP A 223 -11.98 6.29 1.39
CA TRP A 223 -11.57 5.09 0.67
C TRP A 223 -12.10 3.80 1.31
N ALA A 224 -12.15 3.74 2.64
CA ALA A 224 -12.77 2.62 3.35
C ALA A 224 -14.30 2.59 3.18
N GLY A 225 -14.91 3.74 2.89
CA GLY A 225 -16.35 3.88 2.67
C GLY A 225 -16.84 3.42 1.30
N ASN A 226 -15.92 3.22 0.35
CA ASN A 226 -16.24 2.78 -1.00
C ASN A 226 -15.67 1.38 -1.27
N PRO A 227 -16.49 0.39 -1.67
CA PRO A 227 -16.02 -0.99 -1.88
C PRO A 227 -14.90 -1.11 -2.91
N ARG A 228 -14.90 -0.32 -4.00
CA ARG A 228 -13.88 -0.42 -5.05
C ARG A 228 -12.51 0.02 -4.56
N THR A 229 -12.43 1.18 -3.89
CA THR A 229 -11.15 1.67 -3.33
C THR A 229 -10.68 0.81 -2.16
N LEU A 230 -11.60 0.29 -1.35
CA LEU A 230 -11.27 -0.64 -0.27
C LEU A 230 -10.67 -1.93 -0.82
N THR A 231 -11.30 -2.56 -1.83
CA THR A 231 -10.76 -3.77 -2.48
C THR A 231 -9.39 -3.51 -3.11
N LEU A 232 -9.20 -2.36 -3.77
CA LEU A 232 -7.90 -1.97 -4.33
C LEU A 232 -6.83 -1.91 -3.25
N LEU A 233 -7.04 -1.13 -2.17
CA LEU A 233 -6.06 -0.97 -1.10
C LEU A 233 -5.77 -2.29 -0.37
N THR A 234 -6.77 -3.16 -0.20
CA THR A 234 -6.58 -4.49 0.39
C THR A 234 -5.75 -5.42 -0.52
N LYS A 235 -5.97 -5.40 -1.84
CA LYS A 235 -5.14 -6.18 -2.78
C LYS A 235 -3.70 -5.68 -2.82
N LEU A 236 -3.50 -4.36 -2.80
CA LEU A 236 -2.16 -3.77 -2.74
C LEU A 236 -1.46 -4.12 -1.41
N ASP A 237 -2.17 -4.05 -0.28
CA ASP A 237 -1.66 -4.48 1.04
C ASP A 237 -1.21 -5.94 1.03
N TYR A 238 -2.01 -6.82 0.43
CA TYR A 238 -1.67 -8.23 0.28
C TYR A 238 -0.36 -8.42 -0.49
N LEU A 239 -0.21 -7.79 -1.66
CA LEU A 239 1.03 -7.87 -2.45
C LEU A 239 2.24 -7.32 -1.71
N VAL A 240 2.07 -6.22 -0.97
CA VAL A 240 3.15 -5.65 -0.15
C VAL A 240 3.59 -6.65 0.92
N ARG A 241 2.65 -7.28 1.63
CA ARG A 241 2.94 -8.26 2.70
C ARG A 241 3.53 -9.56 2.16
N GLU A 242 2.99 -10.06 1.05
CA GLU A 242 3.50 -11.23 0.35
C GLU A 242 4.96 -10.99 -0.05
N ARG A 243 5.22 -9.86 -0.72
CA ARG A 243 6.56 -9.50 -1.14
C ARG A 243 7.52 -9.31 0.03
N LEU A 244 7.06 -8.66 1.11
CA LEU A 244 7.87 -8.48 2.30
C LEU A 244 8.25 -9.83 2.93
N THR A 245 7.32 -10.80 2.94
CA THR A 245 7.57 -12.16 3.42
C THR A 245 8.59 -12.88 2.55
N GLU A 246 8.46 -12.82 1.22
CA GLU A 246 9.42 -13.40 0.27
C GLU A 246 10.84 -12.86 0.45
N LEU A 247 10.95 -11.56 0.79
CA LEU A 247 12.22 -10.87 1.02
C LEU A 247 12.78 -11.08 2.44
N GLY A 248 12.08 -11.83 3.30
CA GLY A 248 12.56 -12.13 4.65
C GLY A 248 12.17 -11.09 5.70
N GLY A 249 11.14 -10.29 5.46
CA GLY A 249 10.50 -9.39 6.43
C GLY A 249 10.91 -7.93 6.34
N VAL A 250 11.86 -7.58 5.46
CA VAL A 250 12.33 -6.20 5.29
C VAL A 250 12.58 -5.92 3.82
N ALA A 251 12.22 -4.72 3.37
CA ALA A 251 12.39 -4.30 1.99
C ALA A 251 12.64 -2.80 1.89
N THR A 252 13.28 -2.38 0.79
CA THR A 252 13.33 -0.96 0.42
C THR A 252 11.98 -0.50 -0.15
N VAL A 253 11.73 0.81 -0.11
CA VAL A 253 10.55 1.42 -0.76
C VAL A 253 10.53 1.12 -2.26
N ASP A 254 11.69 1.16 -2.92
CA ASP A 254 11.80 0.93 -4.36
C ASP A 254 11.47 -0.51 -4.74
N GLU A 255 11.89 -1.50 -3.93
CA GLU A 255 11.55 -2.90 -4.18
C GLU A 255 10.05 -3.16 -4.12
N LEU A 256 9.36 -2.58 -3.13
CA LEU A 256 7.90 -2.71 -3.00
C LEU A 256 7.17 -1.94 -4.09
N THR A 257 7.65 -0.75 -4.44
CA THR A 257 7.11 0.06 -5.54
C THR A 257 7.24 -0.69 -6.87
N ALA A 258 8.41 -1.26 -7.17
CA ALA A 258 8.65 -2.03 -8.38
C ALA A 258 7.76 -3.28 -8.46
N THR A 259 7.53 -3.97 -7.33
CA THR A 259 6.60 -5.10 -7.26
C THR A 259 5.17 -4.68 -7.58
N LEU A 260 4.69 -3.59 -6.97
CA LEU A 260 3.35 -3.09 -7.24
C LEU A 260 3.20 -2.63 -8.69
N LEU A 261 4.18 -1.88 -9.21
CA LEU A 261 4.18 -1.41 -10.59
C LEU A 261 4.11 -2.59 -11.57
N ALA A 262 4.97 -3.60 -11.41
CA ALA A 262 4.97 -4.80 -12.24
C ALA A 262 3.64 -5.56 -12.21
N ALA A 263 2.96 -5.59 -11.06
CA ALA A 263 1.65 -6.22 -10.93
C ALA A 263 0.50 -5.41 -11.58
N MET A 264 0.69 -4.10 -11.76
CA MET A 264 -0.31 -3.18 -12.34
C MET A 264 -0.08 -2.93 -13.84
N THR A 265 1.16 -3.08 -14.32
CA THR A 265 1.54 -2.84 -15.71
C THR A 265 1.85 -4.15 -16.43
N ALA A 266 0.83 -4.84 -16.95
CA ALA A 266 1.02 -6.07 -17.72
C ALA A 266 1.76 -5.85 -19.07
N ARG A 267 1.87 -4.60 -19.53
CA ARG A 267 2.49 -4.19 -20.81
C ARG A 267 3.18 -2.83 -20.69
N GLY A 268 4.24 -2.72 -19.89
CA GLY A 268 5.03 -1.49 -19.83
C GLY A 268 5.98 -1.37 -21.04
N LEU A 269 5.90 -0.25 -21.78
CA LEU A 269 7.05 0.27 -22.53
C LEU A 269 7.96 0.98 -21.52
N PRO A 270 9.20 0.53 -21.31
CA PRO A 270 10.11 1.17 -20.36
C PRO A 270 10.36 2.64 -20.73
N HIS A 271 10.37 3.54 -19.74
CA HIS A 271 10.94 4.89 -19.76
C HIS A 271 10.20 5.92 -20.61
N SER A 272 8.89 5.85 -20.67
CA SER A 272 8.06 6.99 -21.11
C SER A 272 7.86 7.97 -19.94
N THR A 273 7.49 9.22 -20.22
CA THR A 273 6.97 10.13 -19.18
C THR A 273 5.82 9.48 -18.40
N ALA A 274 5.01 8.68 -19.09
CA ALA A 274 3.97 7.88 -18.46
C ALA A 274 4.52 6.87 -17.44
N GLU A 275 5.69 6.24 -17.65
CA GLU A 275 6.29 5.33 -16.66
C GLU A 275 6.75 6.06 -15.40
N GLN A 276 7.35 7.26 -15.53
CA GLN A 276 7.75 8.06 -14.37
C GLN A 276 6.53 8.50 -13.56
N ASP A 277 5.48 8.95 -14.25
CA ASP A 277 4.21 9.29 -13.63
C ASP A 277 3.56 8.08 -12.95
N GLU A 278 3.54 6.91 -13.61
CA GLU A 278 3.06 5.65 -13.05
C GLU A 278 3.86 5.22 -11.81
N HIS A 279 5.19 5.34 -11.83
CA HIS A 279 6.03 5.03 -10.69
C HIS A 279 5.68 5.91 -9.48
N ARG A 280 5.48 7.21 -9.70
CA ARG A 280 5.08 8.16 -8.65
C ARG A 280 3.68 7.86 -8.11
N LEU A 281 2.74 7.53 -9.00
CA LEU A 281 1.40 7.08 -8.61
C LEU A 281 1.48 5.86 -7.70
N VAL A 282 2.28 4.86 -8.07
CA VAL A 282 2.46 3.63 -7.28
C VAL A 282 3.15 3.90 -5.93
N GLN A 283 4.15 4.78 -5.86
CA GLN A 283 4.73 5.21 -4.58
C GLN A 283 3.67 5.86 -3.68
N GLY A 284 2.81 6.71 -4.24
CA GLY A 284 1.69 7.32 -3.52
C GLY A 284 0.66 6.30 -3.05
N MET A 285 0.40 5.25 -3.84
CA MET A 285 -0.46 4.14 -3.42
C MET A 285 0.18 3.31 -2.32
N LEU A 286 1.48 3.02 -2.40
CA LEU A 286 2.23 2.37 -1.33
C LEU A 286 2.15 3.21 -0.05
N ARG A 287 2.27 4.54 -0.15
CA ARG A 287 2.03 5.45 0.97
C ARG A 287 0.61 5.31 1.53
N ALA A 288 -0.42 5.27 0.68
CA ALA A 288 -1.80 5.08 1.09
C ALA A 288 -2.03 3.74 1.82
N VAL A 289 -1.40 2.66 1.36
CA VAL A 289 -1.42 1.34 2.00
C VAL A 289 -0.81 1.40 3.40
N LEU A 290 0.37 2.01 3.55
CA LEU A 290 1.02 2.13 4.87
C LEU A 290 0.22 2.98 5.85
N ASP A 291 -0.36 4.09 5.39
CA ASP A 291 -1.22 4.91 6.24
C ASP A 291 -2.50 4.16 6.63
N ARG A 292 -3.04 3.33 5.74
CA ARG A 292 -4.16 2.43 6.03
C ARG A 292 -3.79 1.36 7.05
N GLN A 293 -2.64 0.71 6.93
CA GLN A 293 -2.16 -0.27 7.91
C GLN A 293 -2.01 0.35 9.31
N ARG A 294 -1.46 1.57 9.40
CA ARG A 294 -1.38 2.32 10.66
C ARG A 294 -2.76 2.65 11.22
N ALA A 295 -3.71 3.00 10.36
CA ALA A 295 -5.09 3.24 10.78
C ALA A 295 -5.75 1.95 11.29
N LEU A 296 -5.52 0.81 10.63
CA LEU A 296 -6.01 -0.50 11.04
C LEU A 296 -5.39 -0.95 12.37
N ALA A 297 -4.08 -0.79 12.57
CA ALA A 297 -3.41 -1.11 13.84
C ALA A 297 -3.93 -0.27 15.01
N ARG A 298 -4.25 1.01 14.78
CA ARG A 298 -4.94 1.83 15.80
C ARG A 298 -6.38 1.37 16.04
N ALA A 299 -7.00 0.76 15.03
CA ALA A 299 -8.36 0.27 15.08
C ALA A 299 -8.47 -1.17 15.56
N ASP A 300 -7.41 -1.97 15.62
CA ASP A 300 -7.37 -3.37 16.05
C ASP A 300 -6.06 -3.67 16.80
N ASP A 301 -6.17 -4.02 18.08
CA ASP A 301 -5.02 -4.06 19.01
C ASP A 301 -4.08 -5.25 18.76
N GLU A 302 -4.56 -6.25 18.00
CA GLU A 302 -3.77 -7.43 17.60
C GLU A 302 -3.00 -7.21 16.28
N SER A 303 -3.37 -6.19 15.50
CA SER A 303 -2.75 -5.91 14.21
C SER A 303 -1.46 -5.11 14.40
N GLN A 304 -0.29 -5.76 14.24
CA GLN A 304 0.99 -5.04 14.24
C GLN A 304 1.19 -4.30 12.90
N PRO A 305 1.38 -2.97 12.91
CA PRO A 305 1.62 -2.22 11.69
C PRO A 305 3.04 -2.47 11.18
N LEU A 306 3.26 -2.31 9.88
CA LEU A 306 4.62 -2.32 9.35
C LEU A 306 5.43 -1.15 9.93
N HIS A 307 6.69 -1.45 10.24
CA HIS A 307 7.67 -0.52 10.76
C HIS A 307 8.39 0.15 9.59
N THR A 308 8.70 1.44 9.73
CA THR A 308 9.33 2.22 8.65
C THR A 308 10.56 2.95 9.16
N ARG A 309 11.62 3.03 8.34
CA ARG A 309 12.80 3.84 8.64
C ARG A 309 12.91 5.01 7.67
N ARG A 310 13.26 6.18 8.20
CA ARG A 310 13.59 7.37 7.40
C ARG A 310 15.06 7.72 7.54
N ARG A 311 15.61 8.29 6.49
CA ARG A 311 16.98 8.82 6.40
C ARG A 311 16.97 10.08 5.56
N ASP A 312 17.66 11.13 6.02
CA ASP A 312 17.76 12.43 5.33
C ASP A 312 16.40 13.00 4.92
N GLY A 313 15.36 12.73 5.71
CA GLY A 313 14.00 13.17 5.41
C GLY A 313 13.22 12.27 4.45
N HIS A 314 13.81 11.23 3.87
CA HIS A 314 13.14 10.27 2.95
C HIS A 314 12.88 8.93 3.64
N MET A 315 11.80 8.24 3.28
CA MET A 315 11.53 6.89 3.81
C MET A 315 12.31 5.87 2.98
N SER A 316 13.17 5.08 3.62
CA SER A 316 14.05 4.13 2.91
C SER A 316 13.62 2.68 3.07
N LEU A 317 13.18 2.28 4.27
CA LEU A 317 12.87 0.89 4.60
C LEU A 317 11.47 0.69 5.18
N ILE A 318 10.95 -0.51 4.92
CA ILE A 318 9.72 -1.04 5.49
C ILE A 318 9.99 -2.45 6.01
N ALA A 319 9.52 -2.78 7.21
CA ALA A 319 9.73 -4.08 7.86
C ALA A 319 8.49 -4.56 8.62
N ASP A 320 8.35 -5.89 8.73
CA ASP A 320 7.33 -6.53 9.58
C ASP A 320 7.74 -6.56 11.06
N ASP A 321 9.04 -6.51 11.34
CA ASP A 321 9.65 -6.54 12.67
C ASP A 321 10.66 -5.38 12.79
N PRO A 322 10.59 -4.56 13.85
CA PRO A 322 11.48 -3.41 14.01
C PRO A 322 12.96 -3.80 14.14
N THR A 323 13.27 -5.00 14.65
CA THR A 323 14.65 -5.49 14.79
C THR A 323 15.34 -5.68 13.44
N LEU A 324 14.57 -5.93 12.37
CA LEU A 324 15.10 -6.07 11.01
C LEU A 324 15.60 -4.73 10.45
N LEU A 325 15.05 -3.61 10.90
CA LEU A 325 15.55 -2.28 10.52
C LEU A 325 16.97 -2.07 11.09
N GLU A 326 17.23 -2.51 12.31
CA GLU A 326 18.57 -2.45 12.91
C GLU A 326 19.57 -3.38 12.23
N VAL A 327 19.11 -4.55 11.75
CA VAL A 327 19.91 -5.47 10.94
C VAL A 327 20.32 -4.79 9.64
N ALA A 328 19.36 -4.23 8.90
CA ALA A 328 19.60 -3.56 7.63
C ALA A 328 20.60 -2.39 7.78
N GLU A 329 20.53 -1.64 8.87
CA GLU A 329 21.52 -0.59 9.19
C GLU A 329 22.91 -1.14 9.46
N SER A 330 23.01 -2.29 10.13
CA SER A 330 24.28 -2.96 10.34
C SER A 330 24.89 -3.44 9.02
N MET A 331 24.05 -3.98 8.13
CA MET A 331 24.45 -4.37 6.77
C MET A 331 24.90 -3.15 5.97
N ALA A 332 24.22 -2.02 6.08
CA ALA A 332 24.57 -0.78 5.39
C ALA A 332 25.94 -0.23 5.83
N ARG A 333 26.23 -0.25 7.14
CA ARG A 333 27.57 0.11 7.65
C ARG A 333 28.65 -0.80 7.10
N GLU A 334 28.37 -2.09 6.95
CA GLU A 334 29.32 -3.03 6.34
C GLU A 334 29.49 -2.78 4.84
N ALA A 335 28.40 -2.48 4.12
CA ALA A 335 28.46 -2.08 2.72
C ALA A 335 29.32 -0.81 2.51
N ASP A 336 29.15 0.21 3.37
CA ASP A 336 29.99 1.42 3.36
C ASP A 336 31.48 1.10 3.56
N ARG A 337 31.80 0.13 4.45
CA ARG A 337 33.20 -0.31 4.68
C ARG A 337 33.77 -1.04 3.48
N LEU A 338 33.02 -1.98 2.91
CA LEU A 338 33.45 -2.73 1.73
C LEU A 338 33.72 -1.80 0.57
N VAL A 339 32.79 -0.88 0.30
CA VAL A 339 32.97 0.08 -0.79
C VAL A 339 34.18 1.01 -0.53
N ALA A 340 34.37 1.49 0.69
CA ALA A 340 35.51 2.33 1.03
C ALA A 340 36.87 1.60 0.90
N ALA A 341 36.90 0.30 1.16
CA ALA A 341 38.13 -0.50 1.07
C ALA A 341 38.43 -0.96 -0.37
N GLU A 342 37.41 -1.32 -1.14
CA GLU A 342 37.57 -2.13 -2.36
C GLU A 342 37.30 -1.34 -3.67
N THR A 343 36.70 -0.14 -3.61
CA THR A 343 36.36 0.61 -4.86
C THR A 343 37.48 1.47 -5.43
N GLY A 344 38.65 1.50 -4.78
CA GLY A 344 39.79 2.31 -5.18
C GLY A 344 39.57 3.82 -5.00
N THR A 345 40.63 4.62 -5.21
CA THR A 345 40.59 6.08 -5.04
C THR A 345 39.67 6.78 -6.04
N HIS A 346 39.46 6.17 -7.21
CA HIS A 346 38.62 6.73 -8.29
C HIS A 346 37.21 6.13 -8.32
N HIS A 347 36.85 5.29 -7.34
CA HIS A 347 35.52 4.70 -7.23
C HIS A 347 35.06 3.89 -8.46
N ASP A 348 36.00 3.31 -9.21
CA ASP A 348 35.78 2.67 -10.51
C ASP A 348 35.73 1.13 -10.45
N LEU A 349 35.89 0.55 -9.26
CA LEU A 349 35.79 -0.88 -9.02
C LEU A 349 34.46 -1.27 -8.37
N LEU A 350 34.09 -2.55 -8.55
CA LEU A 350 32.93 -3.17 -7.91
C LEU A 350 33.39 -4.13 -6.83
N VAL A 351 32.62 -4.23 -5.75
CA VAL A 351 32.74 -5.32 -4.77
C VAL A 351 31.93 -6.52 -5.28
N PRO A 352 32.56 -7.67 -5.57
CA PRO A 352 31.88 -8.87 -6.06
C PRO A 352 30.75 -9.35 -5.16
N ALA A 353 29.67 -9.84 -5.77
CA ALA A 353 28.44 -10.23 -5.05
C ALA A 353 28.65 -11.34 -4.01
N ASP A 354 29.54 -12.29 -4.28
CA ASP A 354 29.92 -13.37 -3.35
C ASP A 354 30.60 -12.83 -2.09
N ILE A 355 31.53 -11.87 -2.24
CA ILE A 355 32.16 -11.17 -1.12
C ILE A 355 31.12 -10.38 -0.34
N VAL A 356 30.26 -9.63 -1.04
CA VAL A 356 29.17 -8.86 -0.41
C VAL A 356 28.29 -9.77 0.43
N THR A 357 27.77 -10.86 -0.14
CA THR A 357 26.91 -11.81 0.59
C THR A 357 27.62 -12.42 1.80
N ALA A 358 28.86 -12.86 1.64
CA ALA A 358 29.64 -13.46 2.74
C ALA A 358 29.85 -12.46 3.89
N ARG A 359 30.20 -11.22 3.57
CA ARG A 359 30.47 -10.15 4.55
C ARG A 359 29.20 -9.68 5.24
N LEU A 360 28.11 -9.48 4.49
CA LEU A 360 26.81 -9.11 5.07
C LEU A 360 26.28 -10.21 5.99
N ALA A 361 26.38 -11.49 5.59
CA ALA A 361 25.99 -12.62 6.43
C ALA A 361 26.81 -12.70 7.73
N ALA A 362 28.10 -12.35 7.68
CA ALA A 362 28.97 -12.33 8.85
C ALA A 362 28.62 -11.24 9.88
N THR A 363 27.87 -10.19 9.48
CA THR A 363 27.49 -9.13 10.42
C THR A 363 26.60 -9.62 11.55
N ARG A 364 25.84 -10.73 11.40
CA ARG A 364 25.05 -11.37 12.49
C ARG A 364 24.74 -12.87 12.22
N ARG A 365 25.47 -13.81 12.85
CA ARG A 365 25.16 -15.25 12.80
C ARG A 365 23.92 -15.66 13.62
N ASP A 366 23.63 -14.98 14.73
CA ASP A 366 22.69 -15.51 15.74
C ASP A 366 21.22 -15.08 15.55
N ARG A 367 20.93 -14.05 14.76
CA ARG A 367 19.56 -13.50 14.59
C ARG A 367 18.89 -13.81 13.24
N LEU A 368 19.57 -14.50 12.32
CA LEU A 368 19.19 -14.55 10.90
C LEU A 368 18.80 -15.94 10.36
N THR A 369 18.88 -16.99 11.15
CA THR A 369 18.58 -18.37 10.69
C THR A 369 17.16 -18.54 10.16
N ALA A 370 16.16 -17.85 10.72
CA ALA A 370 14.78 -17.87 10.24
C ALA A 370 14.51 -16.87 9.09
N ARG A 371 15.43 -15.96 8.80
CA ARG A 371 15.21 -14.85 7.85
C ARG A 371 16.24 -14.81 6.71
N LEU A 372 16.85 -15.95 6.39
CA LEU A 372 17.82 -16.13 5.29
C LEU A 372 17.42 -15.52 3.93
N PRO A 373 16.13 -15.42 3.54
CA PRO A 373 15.77 -14.72 2.30
C PRO A 373 16.28 -13.28 2.22
N MET A 374 16.45 -12.57 3.34
CA MET A 374 16.96 -11.18 3.34
C MET A 374 18.42 -11.06 2.87
N LEU A 375 19.19 -12.16 2.94
CA LEU A 375 20.60 -12.19 2.56
C LEU A 375 20.81 -12.66 1.12
N ARG A 376 19.76 -13.14 0.43
CA ARG A 376 19.88 -13.66 -0.93
C ARG A 376 20.28 -12.55 -1.90
N PRO A 377 21.24 -12.78 -2.80
CA PRO A 377 21.49 -11.86 -3.92
C PRO A 377 20.27 -11.75 -4.84
N PRO A 378 20.00 -10.58 -5.45
CA PRO A 378 20.67 -9.30 -5.20
C PRO A 378 20.08 -8.53 -4.00
N HIS A 379 19.07 -9.07 -3.33
CA HIS A 379 18.30 -8.37 -2.30
C HIS A 379 19.16 -7.94 -1.09
N GLY A 380 20.02 -8.80 -0.54
CA GLY A 380 20.86 -8.42 0.60
C GLY A 380 21.77 -7.21 0.32
N ALA A 381 22.32 -7.13 -0.89
CA ALA A 381 23.11 -5.98 -1.34
C ALA A 381 22.24 -4.73 -1.49
N ARG A 382 21.05 -4.86 -2.10
CA ARG A 382 20.09 -3.74 -2.27
C ARG A 382 19.59 -3.19 -0.94
N LEU A 383 19.30 -4.07 0.01
CA LEU A 383 18.88 -3.69 1.36
C LEU A 383 19.97 -2.89 2.06
N ALA A 384 21.22 -3.38 2.02
CA ALA A 384 22.37 -2.68 2.60
C ALA A 384 22.62 -1.33 1.91
N ALA A 385 22.59 -1.31 0.58
CA ALA A 385 22.76 -0.11 -0.23
C ALA A 385 21.66 0.95 0.01
N GLY A 386 20.40 0.52 0.15
CA GLY A 386 19.26 1.43 0.35
C GLY A 386 19.32 2.27 1.63
N VAL A 387 20.18 1.88 2.59
CA VAL A 387 20.43 2.63 3.83
C VAL A 387 21.85 3.19 3.90
N SER A 388 22.73 2.81 2.97
CA SER A 388 24.14 3.20 2.96
C SER A 388 24.35 4.60 2.38
N THR A 389 25.30 5.37 2.91
CA THR A 389 25.59 6.75 2.44
C THR A 389 26.39 6.75 1.15
N ARG A 390 27.27 5.76 1.00
CA ARG A 390 28.33 5.74 -0.02
C ARG A 390 28.21 4.57 -0.97
N ALA A 391 27.64 3.46 -0.53
CA ALA A 391 27.44 2.28 -1.34
C ALA A 391 26.10 2.30 -2.07
N ALA A 392 26.11 1.79 -3.29
CA ALA A 392 24.95 1.44 -4.08
C ALA A 392 25.08 -0.02 -4.55
N ALA A 393 23.95 -0.66 -4.86
CA ALA A 393 23.93 -2.04 -5.31
C ALA A 393 23.67 -2.13 -6.82
N SER A 394 24.40 -3.03 -7.49
CA SER A 394 24.12 -3.39 -8.89
C SER A 394 22.95 -4.36 -8.98
N GLY A 395 22.39 -4.51 -10.20
CA GLY A 395 21.37 -5.50 -10.52
C GLY A 395 21.80 -6.95 -10.24
N ALA A 396 23.11 -7.21 -10.24
CA ALA A 396 23.71 -8.52 -9.98
C ALA A 396 24.03 -8.77 -8.49
N GLY A 397 23.79 -7.80 -7.60
CA GLY A 397 24.08 -7.90 -6.17
C GLY A 397 25.52 -7.53 -5.80
N GLU A 398 26.26 -6.91 -6.71
CA GLU A 398 27.57 -6.29 -6.43
C GLU A 398 27.35 -4.96 -5.68
N LEU A 399 28.36 -4.48 -4.96
CA LEU A 399 28.34 -3.11 -4.42
C LEU A 399 29.30 -2.20 -5.21
N HIS A 400 28.94 -0.93 -5.33
CA HIS A 400 29.78 0.11 -5.91
C HIS A 400 29.64 1.40 -5.13
N HIS A 401 30.57 2.33 -5.33
CA HIS A 401 30.41 3.68 -4.79
C HIS A 401 29.28 4.41 -5.54
N ARG A 402 28.53 5.27 -4.86
CA ARG A 402 27.46 6.07 -5.48
C ARG A 402 27.96 7.00 -6.59
N ASP A 403 29.23 7.40 -6.51
CA ASP A 403 29.91 8.22 -7.52
C ASP A 403 30.66 7.38 -8.57
N LEU A 404 30.24 6.13 -8.83
CA LEU A 404 30.82 5.30 -9.89
C LEU A 404 30.80 6.07 -11.23
N PRO A 405 31.95 6.28 -11.90
CA PRO A 405 31.99 7.06 -13.13
C PRO A 405 31.09 6.48 -14.22
N ALA A 406 30.35 7.33 -14.93
CA ALA A 406 29.40 6.91 -15.97
C ALA A 406 30.07 6.07 -17.07
N ALA A 407 31.25 6.48 -17.54
CA ALA A 407 32.04 5.72 -18.52
C ALA A 407 32.39 4.31 -17.99
N ARG A 408 32.69 4.19 -16.69
CA ARG A 408 32.98 2.90 -16.07
C ARG A 408 31.72 2.02 -15.96
N ALA A 409 30.59 2.61 -15.60
CA ALA A 409 29.30 1.92 -15.59
C ALA A 409 28.91 1.39 -16.98
N VAL A 410 29.14 2.19 -18.04
CA VAL A 410 28.98 1.76 -19.44
C VAL A 410 29.93 0.60 -19.77
N ALA A 411 31.22 0.72 -19.43
CA ALA A 411 32.22 -0.32 -19.67
C ALA A 411 31.85 -1.65 -19.01
N LEU A 412 31.38 -1.61 -17.75
CA LEU A 412 30.98 -2.80 -16.98
C LEU A 412 29.67 -3.42 -17.49
N THR A 413 28.75 -2.60 -18.01
CA THR A 413 27.47 -3.06 -18.54
C THR A 413 27.60 -3.68 -19.92
N LEU A 414 28.40 -3.06 -20.79
CA LEU A 414 28.54 -3.46 -22.19
C LEU A 414 29.68 -4.47 -22.42
N ARG A 415 30.45 -4.82 -21.37
CA ARG A 415 31.47 -5.87 -21.45
C ARG A 415 30.86 -7.18 -21.93
N GLY A 416 31.41 -7.73 -23.01
CA GLY A 416 30.95 -9.00 -23.60
C GLY A 416 29.72 -8.88 -24.50
N VAL A 417 29.26 -7.67 -24.83
CA VAL A 417 28.30 -7.48 -25.93
C VAL A 417 28.92 -8.00 -27.22
N ALA A 418 28.19 -8.85 -27.92
CA ALA A 418 28.69 -9.45 -29.15
C ALA A 418 28.92 -8.39 -30.23
N ALA A 419 30.03 -8.50 -30.97
CA ALA A 419 30.45 -7.50 -31.96
C ALA A 419 29.41 -7.19 -33.06
N HIS A 420 28.47 -8.11 -33.32
CA HIS A 420 27.41 -7.94 -34.31
C HIS A 420 26.14 -7.26 -33.76
N GLN A 421 26.07 -6.99 -32.46
CA GLN A 421 24.89 -6.39 -31.85
C GLN A 421 24.91 -4.87 -32.07
N GLN A 422 23.86 -4.35 -32.72
CA GLN A 422 23.61 -2.92 -32.81
C GLN A 422 22.80 -2.47 -31.60
N LEU A 423 23.25 -1.40 -30.93
CA LEU A 423 22.61 -0.86 -29.73
C LEU A 423 22.12 0.56 -30.00
N SER A 424 20.82 0.77 -29.93
CA SER A 424 20.30 2.14 -29.93
C SER A 424 20.81 2.91 -28.70
N PRO A 425 20.92 4.26 -28.75
CA PRO A 425 21.25 5.06 -27.58
C PRO A 425 20.40 4.72 -26.35
N ARG A 426 19.09 4.58 -26.55
CA ARG A 426 18.15 4.19 -25.50
C ARG A 426 18.46 2.81 -24.93
N SER A 427 18.80 1.83 -25.77
CA SER A 427 19.18 0.50 -25.30
C SER A 427 20.45 0.49 -24.44
N VAL A 428 21.40 1.40 -24.70
CA VAL A 428 22.58 1.58 -23.85
C VAL A 428 22.16 2.16 -22.49
N GLN A 429 21.40 3.25 -22.51
CA GLN A 429 20.87 3.90 -21.31
C GLN A 429 20.06 2.91 -20.43
N ASP A 430 19.16 2.14 -21.05
CA ASP A 430 18.29 1.17 -20.38
C ASP A 430 19.09 0.04 -19.72
N ARG A 431 20.09 -0.52 -20.42
CA ARG A 431 20.95 -1.57 -19.87
C ARG A 431 21.78 -1.06 -18.69
N VAL A 432 22.35 0.15 -18.81
CA VAL A 432 23.15 0.74 -17.73
C VAL A 432 22.28 1.02 -16.52
N ARG A 433 21.08 1.60 -16.71
CA ARG A 433 20.11 1.82 -15.62
C ARG A 433 19.66 0.51 -14.98
N ALA A 434 19.43 -0.55 -15.76
CA ALA A 434 19.05 -1.85 -15.22
C ALA A 434 20.16 -2.47 -14.37
N ARG A 435 21.44 -2.28 -14.75
CA ARG A 435 22.59 -2.77 -13.98
C ARG A 435 22.93 -1.87 -12.79
N PHE A 436 22.82 -0.55 -12.92
CA PHE A 436 23.23 0.44 -11.92
C PHE A 436 22.10 1.45 -11.66
N PRO A 437 21.02 1.03 -10.97
CA PRO A 437 19.80 1.85 -10.82
C PRO A 437 19.99 3.11 -9.95
N ALA A 438 21.04 3.16 -9.13
CA ALA A 438 21.31 4.27 -8.23
C ALA A 438 22.10 5.43 -8.89
N LEU A 439 22.61 5.24 -10.10
CA LEU A 439 23.35 6.28 -10.83
C LEU A 439 22.40 7.25 -11.52
N ALA A 440 22.89 8.48 -11.75
CA ALA A 440 22.18 9.43 -12.59
C ALA A 440 21.95 8.84 -13.99
N PRO A 441 20.80 9.14 -14.63
CA PRO A 441 20.57 8.76 -16.02
C PRO A 441 21.72 9.23 -16.90
N LEU A 442 22.16 8.36 -17.82
CA LEU A 442 23.14 8.76 -18.82
C LEU A 442 22.56 9.89 -19.69
N PRO A 443 23.39 10.83 -20.15
CA PRO A 443 22.94 11.92 -20.99
C PRO A 443 22.37 11.41 -22.31
N ASP A 444 21.60 12.26 -22.99
CA ASP A 444 21.18 12.01 -24.34
C ASP A 444 22.30 12.30 -25.34
N ARG A 445 22.07 11.93 -26.59
CA ARG A 445 22.94 12.31 -27.70
C ARG A 445 22.88 13.82 -27.93
N PRO A 446 24.03 14.50 -28.24
CA PRO A 446 25.33 13.92 -28.61
C PRO A 446 26.27 13.55 -27.45
N ASP A 447 26.07 14.08 -26.25
CA ASP A 447 26.99 13.91 -25.10
C ASP A 447 27.21 12.44 -24.70
N LEU A 448 26.22 11.58 -24.93
CA LEU A 448 26.35 10.13 -24.75
C LEU A 448 27.54 9.52 -25.51
N ASP A 449 27.91 10.07 -26.67
CA ASP A 449 29.03 9.56 -27.48
C ASP A 449 30.35 9.68 -26.74
N GLU A 450 30.57 10.79 -26.04
CA GLU A 450 31.79 11.03 -25.27
C GLU A 450 31.88 10.04 -24.11
N VAL A 451 30.75 9.76 -23.45
CA VAL A 451 30.69 8.76 -22.36
C VAL A 451 31.00 7.35 -22.87
N VAL A 452 30.46 6.97 -24.03
CA VAL A 452 30.72 5.65 -24.65
C VAL A 452 32.16 5.55 -25.15
N ALA A 453 32.72 6.60 -25.72
CA ALA A 453 34.12 6.65 -26.13
C ALA A 453 35.06 6.52 -24.92
N ALA A 454 34.78 7.25 -23.83
CA ALA A 454 35.55 7.17 -22.58
C ALA A 454 35.43 5.80 -21.88
N ALA A 455 34.40 5.01 -22.19
CA ALA A 455 34.21 3.67 -21.66
C ALA A 455 35.11 2.60 -22.31
N ASP A 456 35.79 2.94 -23.41
CA ASP A 456 36.71 2.06 -24.15
C ASP A 456 36.10 0.71 -24.56
N VAL A 457 34.83 0.72 -25.00
CA VAL A 457 34.06 -0.48 -25.36
C VAL A 457 34.10 -0.83 -26.85
N ALA A 458 35.02 -0.25 -27.62
CA ALA A 458 35.14 -0.42 -29.09
C ALA A 458 33.82 -0.24 -29.87
N LEU A 459 32.90 0.59 -29.36
CA LEU A 459 31.64 0.94 -30.00
C LEU A 459 31.71 2.37 -30.53
N VAL A 460 31.23 2.58 -31.76
CA VAL A 460 31.05 3.91 -32.36
C VAL A 460 29.64 4.04 -32.90
N TYR A 461 29.07 5.23 -32.77
CA TYR A 461 27.75 5.51 -33.30
C TYR A 461 27.76 5.64 -34.81
N ASP A 462 26.81 4.96 -35.46
CA ASP A 462 26.54 5.08 -36.88
C ASP A 462 25.25 5.87 -37.10
N ALA A 463 25.37 7.06 -37.70
CA ALA A 463 24.23 7.94 -37.96
C ALA A 463 23.21 7.34 -38.94
N THR A 464 23.64 6.45 -39.82
CA THR A 464 22.77 5.79 -40.80
C THR A 464 21.89 4.75 -40.12
N LEU A 465 22.49 3.95 -39.22
CA LEU A 465 21.79 2.90 -38.47
C LEU A 465 21.09 3.43 -37.21
N ARG A 466 21.40 4.68 -36.83
CA ARG A 466 20.95 5.31 -35.57
C ARG A 466 21.30 4.48 -34.33
N ALA A 467 22.44 3.80 -34.36
CA ALA A 467 22.84 2.85 -33.33
C ALA A 467 24.37 2.82 -33.15
N TYR A 468 24.82 2.43 -31.97
CA TYR A 468 26.19 2.04 -31.69
C TYR A 468 26.48 0.66 -32.28
N ARG A 469 27.62 0.54 -32.97
CA ARG A 469 28.12 -0.72 -33.52
C ARG A 469 29.59 -0.91 -33.18
N SER A 470 30.02 -2.17 -33.14
CA SER A 470 31.43 -2.51 -32.94
C SER A 470 32.29 -1.97 -34.09
N LEU A 471 33.43 -1.38 -33.75
CA LEU A 471 34.49 -1.01 -34.69
C LEU A 471 35.22 -2.24 -35.22
N THR A 472 35.38 -3.25 -34.38
CA THR A 472 35.85 -4.56 -34.84
C THR A 472 34.71 -5.21 -35.59
N SER A 473 34.80 -5.25 -36.92
CA SER A 473 34.13 -6.34 -37.62
C SER A 473 34.62 -7.61 -36.94
N SER A 474 33.73 -8.58 -36.69
CA SER A 474 34.22 -9.94 -36.58
C SER A 474 35.19 -10.10 -37.74
N ALA A 475 36.45 -10.42 -37.47
CA ALA A 475 37.34 -10.82 -38.54
C ALA A 475 36.56 -11.85 -39.35
N ASP A 476 36.45 -11.63 -40.66
CA ASP A 476 36.15 -12.72 -41.58
C ASP A 476 37.24 -13.75 -41.30
N THR A 477 36.93 -14.73 -40.46
CA THR A 477 37.73 -15.93 -40.39
C THR A 477 37.53 -16.58 -41.74
N THR A 478 38.49 -16.37 -42.65
CA THR A 478 38.74 -17.21 -43.81
C THR A 478 39.16 -18.61 -43.33
N GLY A 479 38.24 -19.28 -42.63
CA GLY A 479 38.38 -20.61 -42.08
C GLY A 479 37.09 -21.35 -42.39
N LEU A 480 37.19 -22.29 -43.32
CA LEU A 480 36.14 -23.22 -43.74
C LEU A 480 35.22 -23.62 -42.58
N GLY A 481 33.96 -23.18 -42.65
CA GLY A 481 32.95 -23.39 -41.62
C GLY A 481 32.59 -24.87 -41.47
N THR A 482 33.03 -25.49 -40.38
CA THR A 482 32.48 -26.76 -39.87
C THR A 482 32.03 -26.67 -38.41
N ARG A 483 31.91 -25.47 -37.83
CA ARG A 483 31.24 -25.30 -36.55
C ARG A 483 30.21 -24.19 -36.63
N GLN A 484 28.94 -24.60 -36.57
CA GLN A 484 27.87 -23.66 -36.22
C GLN A 484 28.21 -23.04 -34.86
N PRO A 485 28.17 -21.71 -34.72
CA PRO A 485 28.32 -21.06 -33.43
C PRO A 485 27.24 -21.60 -32.49
N THR A 486 27.61 -21.93 -31.25
CA THR A 486 26.67 -22.35 -30.21
C THR A 486 25.69 -21.20 -29.98
N ARG A 487 24.50 -21.28 -30.60
CA ARG A 487 23.37 -20.43 -30.23
C ARG A 487 22.91 -20.89 -28.85
N LEU A 488 23.21 -20.10 -27.83
CA LEU A 488 22.41 -20.09 -26.62
C LEU A 488 21.04 -19.52 -26.99
N VAL A 489 20.14 -20.39 -27.45
CA VAL A 489 18.71 -20.10 -27.43
C VAL A 489 18.35 -20.03 -25.95
N LEU A 490 18.18 -18.81 -25.43
CA LEU A 490 17.38 -18.61 -24.24
C LEU A 490 15.95 -18.96 -24.66
N ASP A 491 15.57 -20.22 -24.49
CA ASP A 491 14.17 -20.62 -24.54
C ASP A 491 13.47 -19.82 -23.45
N THR A 492 12.74 -18.78 -23.85
CA THR A 492 11.69 -18.20 -23.02
C THR A 492 10.65 -19.29 -22.82
N ALA A 493 10.82 -20.05 -21.73
CA ALA A 493 9.89 -21.10 -21.37
C ALA A 493 8.49 -20.49 -21.19
N PRO A 494 7.45 -21.04 -21.81
CA PRO A 494 6.10 -20.78 -21.33
C PRO A 494 5.98 -21.40 -19.93
N VAL A 495 5.46 -20.63 -18.98
CA VAL A 495 5.16 -21.09 -17.62
C VAL A 495 4.04 -22.12 -17.70
N SER A 496 4.45 -23.38 -17.77
CA SER A 496 3.59 -24.55 -17.64
C SER A 496 3.98 -25.24 -16.34
N THR A 497 2.99 -25.56 -15.51
CA THR A 497 3.15 -26.17 -14.18
C THR A 497 3.92 -27.50 -14.17
N ALA A 498 4.16 -28.11 -15.33
CA ALA A 498 4.91 -29.37 -15.47
C ALA A 498 6.35 -29.20 -16.01
N GLY A 499 6.80 -27.96 -16.26
CA GLY A 499 8.12 -27.69 -16.85
C GLY A 499 8.29 -28.17 -18.31
N VAL A 500 9.46 -27.92 -18.89
CA VAL A 500 9.78 -28.20 -20.31
C VAL A 500 9.68 -29.70 -20.64
N ALA A 501 10.16 -30.56 -19.74
CA ALA A 501 10.08 -32.01 -19.91
C ALA A 501 8.62 -32.52 -19.85
N GLY A 502 7.80 -31.99 -18.94
CA GLY A 502 6.39 -32.35 -18.81
C GLY A 502 5.51 -31.84 -19.96
N GLN A 503 5.91 -30.75 -20.62
CA GLN A 503 5.24 -30.28 -21.85
C GLN A 503 5.60 -31.16 -23.05
N ARG A 504 6.88 -31.51 -23.23
CA ARG A 504 7.32 -32.41 -24.31
C ARG A 504 6.68 -33.79 -24.22
N LEU A 505 6.50 -34.32 -23.00
CA LEU A 505 5.82 -35.60 -22.79
C LEU A 505 4.33 -35.55 -23.17
N ARG A 506 3.66 -34.43 -22.86
CA ARG A 506 2.25 -34.20 -23.24
C ARG A 506 2.10 -34.05 -24.75
N ASP A 507 3.01 -33.34 -25.39
CA ASP A 507 3.00 -33.13 -26.84
C ASP A 507 3.32 -34.42 -27.60
N SER A 508 4.26 -35.23 -27.11
CA SER A 508 4.56 -36.59 -27.62
C SER A 508 3.34 -37.52 -27.49
N ARG A 509 2.65 -37.49 -26.34
CA ARG A 509 1.42 -38.25 -26.11
C ARG A 509 0.26 -37.79 -27.02
N ALA A 510 0.11 -36.49 -27.23
CA ALA A 510 -0.92 -35.93 -28.11
C ALA A 510 -0.67 -36.27 -29.59
N ARG A 511 0.60 -36.33 -30.00
CA ARG A 511 1.00 -36.60 -31.39
C ARG A 511 1.28 -38.07 -31.69
N ARG A 512 1.13 -38.97 -30.71
CA ARG A 512 1.47 -40.41 -30.82
C ARG A 512 2.85 -40.66 -31.44
N SER A 513 3.82 -39.78 -31.18
CA SER A 513 5.21 -39.98 -31.62
C SER A 513 6.09 -40.28 -30.42
N PHE A 514 6.92 -41.32 -30.54
CA PHE A 514 7.95 -41.60 -29.54
C PHE A 514 9.03 -40.53 -29.57
N LEU A 515 9.54 -40.18 -28.38
CA LEU A 515 10.61 -39.20 -28.17
C LEU A 515 11.90 -39.57 -28.90
#